data_AF-A0A947CSK7-F1
#
_entry.id   AF-A0A947CSK7-F1
#
_cell.length_a   1.000
_cell.length_b   1.000
_cell.length_c   1.000
_cell.angle_alpha   90.00
_cell.angle_beta   90.00
_cell.angle_gamma   90.00
#
_symmetry.space_group_name_H-M   'P 1'
#
loop_
_entity.id
_entity.type
_entity.pdbx_description
1 polymer ?
#
loop_
_entity_poly.entity_id
_entity_poly.type
_entity_poly.pdbx_seq_one_letter_code
_entity_poly.pdbx_strand_id
1 'polypeptide(L)'
;MNSKLFKNGIRSALFAALVMTGGTALADSAPPLVWMHDINDRVEKQRIQKYGVGPYADATSRLETELQASIDLKKLPAARKLMAKVVKDNRAAARVFGKGHRVVQLSKAPRDVWDMYVDTKDGKLAAKGASLRIRIENGIAKINFKPPGAQRFSDGMAIRVESGINIRQLKNGKLDARLIKFLENTRLRDNPLREIPKLFPGMKARNFFNLQLEIKQKRNIYEVQQKQGSQWVKVSEVTLDNVVARDPAKKHSVNFGRVELEGEHLSLQLSANQQAALNGSTWRGPHKSSDTTNKAFTESDDVKHIRS
;
A
#
# COMPACT_ATOMS: atom_id res chain seq x y z
N MET A 1 30.66 -5.86 25.75
CA MET A 1 30.27 -7.05 24.95
C MET A 1 28.91 -7.55 25.43
N ASN A 2 27.82 -7.30 24.68
CA ASN A 2 26.48 -7.76 25.08
C ASN A 2 25.76 -8.45 23.91
N SER A 3 26.13 -9.71 23.65
CA SER A 3 25.49 -10.60 22.67
C SER A 3 24.12 -11.12 23.13
N LYS A 4 23.75 -10.92 24.41
CA LYS A 4 22.45 -11.31 24.99
C LYS A 4 21.32 -10.30 24.70
N LEU A 5 21.59 -9.00 24.66
CA LEU A 5 20.58 -7.97 24.35
C LEU A 5 20.13 -8.01 22.87
N PHE A 6 21.03 -8.39 21.94
CA PHE A 6 20.72 -8.44 20.51
C PHE A 6 19.93 -9.67 20.06
N LYS A 7 20.01 -10.79 20.78
CA LYS A 7 19.12 -11.95 20.54
C LYS A 7 17.68 -11.66 20.97
N ASN A 8 17.48 -10.75 21.93
CA ASN A 8 16.15 -10.36 22.39
C ASN A 8 15.42 -9.47 21.39
N GLY A 9 16.10 -8.58 20.65
CA GLY A 9 15.43 -7.70 19.66
C GLY A 9 14.77 -8.44 18.49
N ILE A 10 15.39 -9.50 17.96
CA ILE A 10 14.81 -10.33 16.88
C ILE A 10 13.66 -11.20 17.43
N ARG A 11 13.79 -11.69 18.68
CA ARG A 11 12.71 -12.41 19.35
C ARG A 11 11.54 -11.47 19.64
N SER A 12 11.75 -10.25 20.11
CA SER A 12 10.70 -9.29 20.45
C SER A 12 9.89 -8.84 19.24
N ALA A 13 10.51 -8.63 18.07
CA ALA A 13 9.76 -8.29 16.85
C ALA A 13 8.89 -9.47 16.36
N LEU A 14 9.38 -10.71 16.47
CA LEU A 14 8.59 -11.91 16.17
C LEU A 14 7.53 -12.23 17.25
N PHE A 15 7.81 -11.90 18.51
CA PHE A 15 6.93 -12.19 19.65
C PHE A 15 5.81 -11.15 19.77
N ALA A 16 6.05 -9.89 19.39
CA ALA A 16 5.00 -8.89 19.25
C ALA A 16 3.96 -9.30 18.18
N ALA A 17 4.42 -9.93 17.09
CA ALA A 17 3.52 -10.55 16.11
C ALA A 17 2.79 -11.80 16.66
N LEU A 18 3.36 -12.48 17.66
CA LEU A 18 2.83 -13.72 18.25
C LEU A 18 1.67 -13.48 19.24
N VAL A 19 1.64 -12.33 19.92
CA VAL A 19 0.60 -12.01 20.91
C VAL A 19 -0.72 -11.57 20.26
N MET A 20 -0.70 -11.12 18.99
CA MET A 20 -1.89 -10.63 18.29
C MET A 20 -2.76 -11.70 17.61
N THR A 21 -2.36 -12.98 17.63
CA THR A 21 -3.08 -14.07 16.93
C THR A 21 -3.82 -15.04 17.87
N GLY A 22 -3.79 -14.79 19.18
CA GLY A 22 -4.41 -15.64 20.21
C GLY A 22 -5.81 -15.18 20.61
N GLY A 23 -6.80 -15.39 19.74
CA GLY A 23 -8.21 -15.16 20.07
C GLY A 23 -9.13 -15.85 19.08
N THR A 24 -9.70 -16.99 19.49
CA THR A 24 -10.68 -17.75 18.71
C THR A 24 -12.00 -17.00 18.64
N ALA A 25 -12.42 -16.61 17.43
CA ALA A 25 -13.83 -16.44 17.08
C ALA A 25 -13.99 -16.82 15.60
N LEU A 26 -14.79 -17.84 15.36
CA LEU A 26 -15.28 -18.21 14.03
C LEU A 26 -16.20 -17.08 13.56
N ALA A 27 -15.92 -16.47 12.41
CA ALA A 27 -16.88 -15.58 11.75
C ALA A 27 -16.66 -15.59 10.24
N ASP A 28 -17.78 -15.62 9.53
CA ASP A 28 -17.92 -15.68 8.08
C ASP A 28 -16.99 -14.72 7.34
N SER A 29 -16.42 -15.22 6.25
CA SER A 29 -15.52 -14.50 5.36
C SER A 29 -16.17 -13.23 4.80
N ALA A 30 -15.95 -12.09 5.45
CA ALA A 30 -16.20 -10.79 4.84
C ALA A 30 -15.25 -10.65 3.65
N PRO A 31 -15.75 -10.36 2.43
CA PRO A 31 -14.88 -10.18 1.28
C PRO A 31 -13.95 -8.98 1.50
N PRO A 32 -12.73 -9.01 0.93
CA PRO A 32 -11.85 -7.85 0.96
C PRO A 32 -12.60 -6.64 0.40
N LEU A 33 -12.55 -5.50 1.11
CA LEU A 33 -13.14 -4.24 0.67
C LEU A 33 -12.32 -3.66 -0.50
N VAL A 34 -12.45 -4.27 -1.67
CA VAL A 34 -11.97 -3.74 -2.95
C VAL A 34 -13.20 -3.22 -3.68
N TRP A 35 -13.34 -1.90 -3.78
CA TRP A 35 -14.40 -1.30 -4.57
C TRP A 35 -13.93 -1.15 -6.02
N MET A 36 -14.62 -1.83 -6.94
CA MET A 36 -14.47 -1.65 -8.39
C MET A 36 -15.63 -0.77 -8.91
N HIS A 37 -15.36 0.07 -9.90
CA HIS A 37 -16.37 0.93 -10.51
C HIS A 37 -16.93 0.28 -11.77
N ASP A 38 -18.26 0.15 -11.87
CA ASP A 38 -18.95 -0.13 -13.13
C ASP A 38 -18.94 1.15 -13.97
N ILE A 39 -18.05 1.22 -14.96
CA ILE A 39 -18.01 2.28 -15.97
C ILE A 39 -18.42 1.64 -17.28
N ASN A 40 -19.44 2.17 -17.95
CA ASN A 40 -19.86 1.63 -19.24
C ASN A 40 -18.80 1.87 -20.33
N ASP A 41 -18.76 0.99 -21.33
CA ASP A 41 -17.74 0.97 -22.40
C ASP A 41 -17.61 2.29 -23.18
N ARG A 42 -18.71 3.03 -23.33
CA ARG A 42 -18.73 4.29 -24.09
C ARG A 42 -17.98 5.38 -23.32
N VAL A 43 -18.30 5.53 -22.03
CA VAL A 43 -17.61 6.47 -21.15
C VAL A 43 -16.15 6.09 -21.01
N GLU A 44 -15.84 4.79 -20.94
CA GLU A 44 -14.46 4.32 -20.85
C GLU A 44 -13.63 4.62 -22.10
N LYS A 45 -14.17 4.40 -23.30
CA LYS A 45 -13.50 4.77 -24.57
C LYS A 45 -13.19 6.27 -24.64
N GLN A 46 -14.12 7.12 -24.21
CA GLN A 46 -13.92 8.57 -24.17
C GLN A 46 -12.84 8.96 -23.15
N ARG A 47 -12.79 8.29 -22.00
CA ARG A 47 -11.78 8.53 -20.95
C ARG A 47 -10.39 8.09 -21.40
N ILE A 48 -10.26 6.94 -22.05
CA ILE A 48 -9.00 6.48 -22.65
C ILE A 48 -8.49 7.51 -23.66
N GLN A 49 -9.35 8.00 -24.54
CA GLN A 49 -8.99 9.02 -25.55
C GLN A 49 -8.55 10.34 -24.89
N LYS A 50 -9.31 10.83 -23.90
CA LYS A 50 -9.09 12.13 -23.24
C LYS A 50 -7.89 12.12 -22.28
N TYR A 51 -7.73 11.03 -21.51
CA TYR A 51 -6.81 10.95 -20.37
C TYR A 51 -5.68 9.94 -20.53
N GLY A 52 -5.77 9.01 -21.49
CA GLY A 52 -4.73 8.00 -21.72
C GLY A 52 -4.58 6.95 -20.60
N VAL A 53 -5.52 6.90 -19.66
CA VAL A 53 -5.69 5.79 -18.69
C VAL A 53 -6.45 4.67 -19.38
N GLY A 54 -5.92 3.43 -19.28
CA GLY A 54 -6.43 2.26 -20.01
C GLY A 54 -7.82 1.79 -19.54
N PRO A 55 -8.43 0.82 -20.26
CA PRO A 55 -9.75 0.28 -19.93
C PRO A 55 -9.71 -0.33 -18.54
N TYR A 56 -10.63 0.09 -17.68
CA TYR A 56 -10.57 -0.11 -16.24
C TYR A 56 -9.30 0.51 -15.69
N ALA A 57 -9.31 1.82 -15.46
CA ALA A 57 -8.47 2.37 -14.42
C ALA A 57 -8.60 1.44 -13.20
N ASP A 58 -7.56 0.63 -12.92
CA ASP A 58 -7.44 -0.27 -11.76
C ASP A 58 -7.31 0.56 -10.47
N ALA A 59 -8.21 1.54 -10.35
CA ALA A 59 -8.40 2.43 -9.24
C ALA A 59 -8.85 1.57 -8.08
N THR A 60 -7.87 1.19 -7.30
CA THR A 60 -8.03 0.39 -6.11
C THR A 60 -7.94 1.35 -4.96
N SER A 61 -8.88 1.31 -4.04
CA SER A 61 -8.57 1.76 -2.70
C SER A 61 -8.87 0.68 -1.70
N ARG A 62 -7.97 0.57 -0.73
CA ARG A 62 -7.87 -0.57 0.17
C ARG A 62 -7.51 -0.08 1.57
N LEU A 63 -7.95 -0.81 2.58
CA LEU A 63 -7.35 -0.72 3.90
C LEU A 63 -6.11 -1.62 3.93
N GLU A 64 -4.97 -1.01 4.17
CA GLU A 64 -3.68 -1.66 4.30
C GLU A 64 -3.36 -1.79 5.79
N THR A 65 -3.02 -3.01 6.20
CA THR A 65 -2.42 -3.29 7.52
C THR A 65 -1.02 -3.79 7.28
N GLU A 66 -0.04 -3.07 7.82
CA GLU A 66 1.37 -3.42 7.68
C GLU A 66 2.07 -3.42 9.04
N LEU A 67 3.03 -4.32 9.20
CA LEU A 67 4.03 -4.27 10.26
C LEU A 67 5.39 -4.09 9.60
N GLN A 68 6.09 -3.00 9.93
CA GLN A 68 7.41 -2.71 9.37
C GLN A 68 8.48 -2.66 10.46
N ALA A 69 9.64 -3.24 10.16
CA ALA A 69 10.82 -3.14 11.00
C ALA A 69 12.09 -2.94 10.14
N SER A 70 12.92 -1.99 10.54
CA SER A 70 14.27 -1.84 10.00
C SER A 70 15.17 -2.94 10.53
N ILE A 71 15.98 -3.54 9.65
CA ILE A 71 17.03 -4.49 10.03
C ILE A 71 18.37 -4.02 9.49
N ASP A 72 19.43 -4.27 10.27
CA ASP A 72 20.79 -4.04 9.80
C ASP A 72 21.01 -4.82 8.50
N LEU A 73 21.53 -4.12 7.49
CA LEU A 73 21.80 -4.69 6.17
C LEU A 73 22.69 -5.94 6.26
N LYS A 74 23.64 -5.98 7.21
CA LYS A 74 24.51 -7.15 7.44
C LYS A 74 23.74 -8.38 7.93
N LYS A 75 22.55 -8.19 8.51
CA LYS A 75 21.68 -9.27 9.00
C LYS A 75 20.68 -9.75 7.94
N LEU A 76 20.51 -9.02 6.84
CA LEU A 76 19.58 -9.38 5.77
C LEU A 76 19.85 -10.79 5.18
N PRO A 77 21.10 -11.23 4.93
CA PRO A 77 21.37 -12.60 4.48
C PRO A 77 20.95 -13.66 5.50
N ALA A 78 21.15 -13.40 6.80
CA ALA A 78 20.72 -14.32 7.86
C ALA A 78 19.19 -14.39 7.96
N ALA A 79 18.49 -13.26 7.82
CA ALA A 79 17.03 -13.24 7.76
C ALA A 79 16.49 -14.04 6.57
N ARG A 80 17.10 -13.94 5.39
CA ARG A 80 16.73 -14.74 4.20
C ARG A 80 16.93 -16.24 4.43
N LYS A 81 18.03 -16.63 5.07
CA LYS A 81 18.28 -18.03 5.44
C LYS A 81 17.23 -18.55 6.44
N LEU A 82 16.81 -17.73 7.40
CA LEU A 82 15.73 -18.08 8.33
C LEU A 82 14.40 -18.28 7.60
N MET A 83 14.02 -17.35 6.71
CA MET A 83 12.79 -17.51 5.91
C MET A 83 12.85 -18.74 5.01
N ALA A 84 13.99 -19.04 4.39
CA ALA A 84 14.17 -20.27 3.61
C ALA A 84 13.97 -21.55 4.46
N LYS A 85 14.32 -21.52 5.75
CA LYS A 85 14.01 -22.62 6.68
C LYS A 85 12.51 -22.69 6.99
N VAL A 86 11.88 -21.54 7.24
CA VAL A 86 10.43 -21.45 7.50
C VAL A 86 9.62 -21.98 6.32
N VAL A 87 10.06 -21.70 5.09
CA VAL A 87 9.43 -22.22 3.86
C VAL A 87 9.50 -23.74 3.75
N LYS A 88 10.60 -24.36 4.22
CA LYS A 88 10.84 -25.81 4.10
C LYS A 88 10.24 -26.62 5.26
N ASP A 89 9.94 -25.99 6.40
CA ASP A 89 9.55 -26.66 7.63
C ASP A 89 8.23 -26.09 8.18
N ASN A 90 7.14 -26.85 8.01
CA ASN A 90 5.83 -26.49 8.54
C ASN A 90 5.81 -26.32 10.07
N ARG A 91 6.70 -27.00 10.83
CA ARG A 91 6.81 -26.78 12.28
C ARG A 91 7.46 -25.44 12.57
N ALA A 92 8.42 -25.00 11.76
CA ALA A 92 9.00 -23.66 11.86
C ALA A 92 7.97 -22.59 11.50
N ALA A 93 7.20 -22.77 10.43
CA ALA A 93 6.09 -21.87 10.09
C ALA A 93 5.05 -21.78 11.22
N ALA A 94 4.66 -22.93 11.79
CA ALA A 94 3.71 -22.97 12.90
C ALA A 94 4.21 -22.28 14.18
N ARG A 95 5.53 -22.26 14.43
CA ARG A 95 6.12 -21.52 15.55
C ARG A 95 6.09 -20.00 15.35
N VAL A 96 6.10 -19.54 14.10
CA VAL A 96 6.16 -18.11 13.76
C VAL A 96 4.76 -17.52 13.56
N PHE A 97 3.88 -18.23 12.86
CA PHE A 97 2.56 -17.75 12.45
C PHE A 97 1.39 -18.48 13.13
N GLY A 98 1.67 -19.51 13.94
CA GLY A 98 0.64 -20.33 14.60
C GLY A 98 0.29 -21.60 13.81
N LYS A 99 -0.40 -22.54 14.48
CA LYS A 99 -0.84 -23.80 13.85
C LYS A 99 -1.71 -23.53 12.63
N GLY A 100 -1.66 -24.44 11.64
CA GLY A 100 -2.44 -24.31 10.42
C GLY A 100 -1.90 -23.28 9.42
N HIS A 101 -0.71 -22.75 9.65
CA HIS A 101 -0.02 -21.87 8.70
C HIS A 101 1.15 -22.57 8.00
N ARG A 102 1.40 -22.18 6.75
CA ARG A 102 2.63 -22.49 6.02
C ARG A 102 3.14 -21.24 5.31
N VAL A 103 4.41 -21.24 4.95
CA VAL A 103 5.02 -20.15 4.19
C VAL A 103 5.53 -20.71 2.88
N VAL A 104 5.22 -20.03 1.78
CA VAL A 104 5.71 -20.39 0.45
C VAL A 104 6.54 -19.25 -0.08
N GLN A 105 7.72 -19.57 -0.62
CA GLN A 105 8.49 -18.59 -1.38
C GLN A 105 7.88 -18.50 -2.77
N LEU A 106 7.49 -17.29 -3.20
CA LEU A 106 7.06 -17.10 -4.58
C LEU A 106 8.27 -17.38 -5.49
N SER A 107 8.11 -18.24 -6.49
CA SER A 107 9.16 -18.66 -7.45
C SER A 107 9.64 -17.54 -8.38
N LYS A 108 9.31 -16.29 -8.08
CA LYS A 108 9.71 -15.11 -8.86
C LYS A 108 11.05 -14.60 -8.32
N ALA A 109 11.90 -14.13 -9.23
CA ALA A 109 13.11 -13.39 -8.86
C ALA A 109 12.74 -12.23 -7.91
N PRO A 110 13.67 -11.77 -7.05
CA PRO A 110 13.45 -10.60 -6.22
C PRO A 110 12.92 -9.45 -7.08
N ARG A 111 11.84 -8.81 -6.65
CA ARG A 111 11.23 -7.73 -7.42
C ARG A 111 12.06 -6.47 -7.24
N ASP A 112 12.42 -5.85 -8.36
CA ASP A 112 12.96 -4.50 -8.35
C ASP A 112 11.78 -3.53 -8.29
N VAL A 113 11.67 -2.84 -7.16
CA VAL A 113 10.65 -1.83 -6.92
C VAL A 113 11.33 -0.47 -6.86
N TRP A 114 10.80 0.49 -7.61
CA TRP A 114 11.25 1.88 -7.57
C TRP A 114 10.08 2.79 -7.21
N ASP A 115 10.10 3.30 -5.98
CA ASP A 115 9.14 4.27 -5.47
C ASP A 115 9.73 5.68 -5.61
N MET A 116 9.00 6.55 -6.28
CA MET A 116 9.26 7.99 -6.35
C MET A 116 8.21 8.71 -5.51
N TYR A 117 8.59 9.19 -4.34
CA TYR A 117 7.71 9.99 -3.49
C TYR A 117 7.75 11.45 -3.95
N VAL A 118 6.56 11.98 -4.17
CA VAL A 118 6.36 13.35 -4.63
C VAL A 118 5.55 14.12 -3.59
N ASP A 119 5.88 15.40 -3.45
CA ASP A 119 5.18 16.33 -2.56
C ASP A 119 5.21 17.74 -3.18
N THR A 120 4.70 18.73 -2.47
CA THR A 120 4.97 20.14 -2.72
C THR A 120 6.43 20.45 -2.39
N LYS A 121 6.97 21.57 -2.89
CA LYS A 121 8.36 21.99 -2.61
C LYS A 121 8.65 22.12 -1.11
N ASP A 122 7.64 22.49 -0.33
CA ASP A 122 7.64 22.72 1.11
C ASP A 122 7.15 21.50 1.93
N GLY A 123 6.87 20.35 1.31
CA GLY A 123 6.58 19.10 2.03
C GLY A 123 5.21 19.03 2.71
N LYS A 124 4.15 19.58 2.09
CA LYS A 124 2.82 19.69 2.70
C LYS A 124 2.12 18.34 2.91
N LEU A 125 2.31 17.36 2.03
CA LEU A 125 1.75 16.01 2.25
C LEU A 125 2.37 15.38 3.48
N ALA A 126 3.71 15.37 3.55
CA ALA A 126 4.44 14.82 4.68
C ALA A 126 4.03 15.49 6.00
N ALA A 127 3.90 16.82 6.01
CA ALA A 127 3.46 17.59 7.19
C ALA A 127 2.04 17.23 7.66
N LYS A 128 1.17 16.74 6.76
CA LYS A 128 -0.18 16.25 7.08
C LYS A 128 -0.23 14.74 7.35
N GLY A 129 0.90 14.03 7.31
CA GLY A 129 0.92 12.57 7.41
C GLY A 129 0.32 11.85 6.20
N ALA A 130 0.23 12.53 5.05
CA ALA A 130 -0.13 11.96 3.76
C ALA A 130 1.12 11.55 2.97
N SER A 131 0.94 10.70 1.96
CA SER A 131 2.01 10.40 1.00
C SER A 131 1.47 10.19 -0.40
N LEU A 132 2.20 10.66 -1.40
CA LEU A 132 1.95 10.37 -2.81
C LEU A 132 3.22 9.74 -3.38
N ARG A 133 3.08 8.58 -4.02
CA ARG A 133 4.19 7.91 -4.70
C ARG A 133 3.80 7.44 -6.08
N ILE A 134 4.80 7.38 -6.96
CA ILE A 134 4.76 6.67 -8.23
C ILE A 134 5.66 5.45 -8.06
N ARG A 135 5.07 4.26 -8.06
CA ARG A 135 5.78 2.98 -8.00
C ARG A 135 6.00 2.45 -9.41
N ILE A 136 7.21 2.00 -9.72
CA ILE A 136 7.51 1.20 -10.89
C ILE A 136 7.92 -0.19 -10.41
N GLU A 137 7.22 -1.21 -10.90
CA GLU A 137 7.45 -2.61 -10.55
C GLU A 137 7.15 -3.47 -11.78
N ASN A 138 8.11 -4.29 -12.23
CA ASN A 138 7.96 -5.20 -13.37
C ASN A 138 7.42 -4.53 -14.66
N GLY A 139 7.85 -3.29 -14.94
CA GLY A 139 7.41 -2.53 -16.12
C GLY A 139 6.01 -1.94 -16.03
N ILE A 140 5.33 -2.10 -14.89
CA ILE A 140 4.04 -1.47 -14.59
C ILE A 140 4.33 -0.28 -13.66
N ALA A 141 3.77 0.88 -14.00
CA ALA A 141 3.81 2.05 -13.12
C ALA A 141 2.44 2.21 -12.44
N LYS A 142 2.45 2.57 -11.15
CA LYS A 142 1.25 2.80 -10.34
C LYS A 142 1.39 4.09 -9.55
N ILE A 143 0.37 4.93 -9.56
CA ILE A 143 0.27 6.06 -8.62
C ILE A 143 -0.44 5.56 -7.38
N ASN A 144 0.11 5.83 -6.20
CA ASN A 144 -0.51 5.53 -4.92
C ASN A 144 -0.55 6.78 -4.05
N PHE A 145 -1.75 7.12 -3.57
CA PHE A 145 -2.00 8.14 -2.58
C PHE A 145 -2.44 7.50 -1.27
N LYS A 146 -1.78 7.86 -0.18
CA LYS A 146 -2.19 7.51 1.19
C LYS A 146 -2.59 8.82 1.88
N PRO A 147 -3.89 9.07 2.11
CA PRO A 147 -4.32 10.29 2.78
C PRO A 147 -3.86 10.31 4.26
N PRO A 148 -4.00 11.47 4.94
CA PRO A 148 -3.86 11.54 6.39
C PRO A 148 -4.81 10.55 7.11
N GLY A 149 -4.48 10.22 8.35
CA GLY A 149 -5.31 9.34 9.19
C GLY A 149 -4.79 7.91 9.30
N ALA A 150 -3.54 7.65 8.92
CA ALA A 150 -2.88 6.40 9.28
C ALA A 150 -2.83 6.26 10.80
N GLN A 151 -3.33 5.15 11.32
CA GLN A 151 -3.10 4.77 12.70
C GLN A 151 -1.78 4.02 12.80
N ARG A 152 -0.96 4.41 13.77
CA ARG A 152 0.34 3.80 14.02
C ARG A 152 0.37 3.33 15.46
N PHE A 153 0.83 2.11 15.65
CA PHE A 153 0.92 1.46 16.95
C PHE A 153 2.39 1.39 17.38
N SER A 154 2.63 1.30 18.69
CA SER A 154 3.97 1.32 19.28
C SER A 154 4.82 0.11 18.91
N ASP A 155 4.20 -0.97 18.44
CA ASP A 155 4.85 -2.20 17.99
C ASP A 155 5.32 -2.16 16.52
N GLY A 156 5.09 -1.03 15.83
CA GLY A 156 5.44 -0.86 14.42
C GLY A 156 4.32 -1.24 13.45
N MET A 157 3.14 -1.63 13.95
CA MET A 157 1.96 -1.83 13.10
C MET A 157 1.42 -0.48 12.62
N ALA A 158 0.95 -0.43 11.38
CA ALA A 158 0.21 0.69 10.84
C ALA A 158 -1.03 0.22 10.07
N ILE A 159 -2.13 0.94 10.27
CA ILE A 159 -3.36 0.78 9.51
C ILE A 159 -3.62 2.06 8.77
N ARG A 160 -3.75 1.94 7.45
CA ARG A 160 -3.93 3.11 6.61
C ARG A 160 -4.71 2.79 5.37
N VAL A 161 -5.28 3.84 4.85
CA VAL A 161 -5.89 3.85 3.55
C VAL A 161 -4.82 3.99 2.48
N GLU A 162 -4.96 3.24 1.39
CA GLU A 162 -4.20 3.47 0.16
C GLU A 162 -5.16 3.46 -1.03
N SER A 163 -5.12 4.53 -1.83
CA SER A 163 -5.77 4.64 -3.13
C SER A 163 -4.71 4.60 -4.22
N GLY A 164 -4.96 3.96 -5.35
CA GLY A 164 -4.00 4.00 -6.45
C GLY A 164 -4.54 3.50 -7.77
N ILE A 165 -3.87 3.89 -8.85
CA ILE A 165 -4.25 3.61 -10.23
C ILE A 165 -3.02 3.20 -11.03
N ASN A 166 -3.16 2.18 -11.87
CA ASN A 166 -2.13 1.81 -12.82
C ASN A 166 -2.02 2.88 -13.92
N ILE A 167 -0.79 3.24 -14.29
CA ILE A 167 -0.50 4.26 -15.28
C ILE A 167 0.45 3.71 -16.33
N ARG A 168 0.29 4.20 -17.56
CA ARG A 168 1.25 3.90 -18.62
C ARG A 168 2.54 4.68 -18.36
N GLN A 169 3.65 3.95 -18.19
CA GLN A 169 4.96 4.57 -18.12
C GLN A 169 5.35 5.12 -19.51
N LEU A 170 5.76 6.39 -19.58
CA LEU A 170 6.42 6.89 -20.79
C LEU A 170 7.86 6.35 -20.83
N LYS A 171 8.38 6.06 -22.02
CA LYS A 171 9.74 5.54 -22.22
C LYS A 171 10.85 6.40 -21.58
N ASN A 172 10.57 7.68 -21.32
CA ASN A 172 11.50 8.64 -20.72
C ASN A 172 11.32 8.82 -19.20
N GLY A 173 10.48 8.00 -18.54
CA GLY A 173 10.22 8.07 -17.12
C GLY A 173 9.37 9.28 -16.66
N LYS A 174 8.94 10.16 -17.57
CA LYS A 174 8.03 11.27 -17.25
C LYS A 174 6.58 10.78 -17.19
N LEU A 175 5.74 11.49 -16.45
CA LEU A 175 4.29 11.29 -16.48
C LEU A 175 3.71 11.84 -17.78
N ASP A 176 2.73 11.13 -18.35
CA ASP A 176 1.96 11.62 -19.51
C ASP A 176 1.20 12.90 -19.11
N ALA A 177 1.26 13.94 -19.96
CA ALA A 177 0.52 15.18 -19.72
C ALA A 177 -1.00 14.93 -19.61
N ARG A 178 -1.53 13.92 -20.29
CA ARG A 178 -2.94 13.49 -20.18
C ARG A 178 -3.25 12.88 -18.81
N LEU A 179 -2.30 12.17 -18.21
CA LEU A 179 -2.42 11.67 -16.85
C LEU A 179 -2.43 12.81 -15.83
N ILE A 180 -1.62 13.86 -16.01
CA ILE A 180 -1.71 15.04 -15.16
C ILE A 180 -3.11 15.67 -15.26
N LYS A 181 -3.67 15.81 -16.46
CA LYS A 181 -5.05 16.31 -16.63
C LYS A 181 -6.10 15.44 -15.93
N PHE A 182 -5.93 14.12 -15.94
CA PHE A 182 -6.78 13.19 -15.18
C PHE A 182 -6.71 13.47 -13.68
N LEU A 183 -5.49 13.55 -13.14
CA LEU A 183 -5.24 13.77 -11.72
C LEU A 183 -5.70 15.15 -11.24
N GLU A 184 -5.68 16.15 -12.11
CA GLU A 184 -6.26 17.48 -11.85
C GLU A 184 -7.77 17.48 -11.83
N ASN A 185 -8.41 16.55 -12.56
CA ASN A 185 -9.85 16.35 -12.47
C ASN A 185 -10.18 15.51 -11.23
N THR A 186 -10.04 16.13 -10.06
CA THR A 186 -10.36 15.57 -8.73
C THR A 186 -11.84 15.24 -8.55
N ARG A 187 -12.68 15.49 -9.55
CA ARG A 187 -14.11 15.13 -9.55
C ARG A 187 -14.35 13.70 -10.02
N LEU A 188 -13.40 13.10 -10.72
CA LEU A 188 -13.49 11.72 -11.19
C LEU A 188 -13.41 10.75 -9.99
N ARG A 189 -14.35 9.81 -9.92
CA ARG A 189 -14.47 8.86 -8.78
C ARG A 189 -13.25 7.98 -8.60
N ASP A 190 -12.58 7.67 -9.69
CA ASP A 190 -11.44 6.78 -9.76
C ASP A 190 -10.10 7.52 -9.71
N ASN A 191 -10.11 8.84 -9.55
CA ASN A 191 -8.90 9.62 -9.37
C ASN A 191 -8.40 9.49 -7.90
N PRO A 192 -7.22 8.89 -7.66
CA PRO A 192 -6.70 8.70 -6.31
C PRO A 192 -6.40 10.02 -5.58
N LEU A 193 -6.31 11.14 -6.29
CA LEU A 193 -6.04 12.48 -5.74
C LEU A 193 -7.31 13.31 -5.51
N ARG A 194 -8.49 12.70 -5.62
CA ARG A 194 -9.78 13.37 -5.44
C ARG A 194 -9.93 14.11 -4.11
N GLU A 195 -9.32 13.63 -3.03
CA GLU A 195 -9.41 14.25 -1.70
C GLU A 195 -8.48 15.46 -1.52
N ILE A 196 -7.55 15.71 -2.45
CA ILE A 196 -6.60 16.82 -2.37
C ILE A 196 -7.28 18.19 -2.15
N PRO A 197 -8.38 18.57 -2.83
CA PRO A 197 -9.03 19.86 -2.59
C PRO A 197 -9.62 20.01 -1.19
N LYS A 198 -10.02 18.90 -0.53
CA LYS A 198 -10.47 18.94 0.87
C LYS A 198 -9.29 19.11 1.83
N LEU A 199 -8.21 18.36 1.58
CA LEU A 199 -7.03 18.34 2.44
C LEU A 199 -6.17 19.60 2.30
N PHE A 200 -6.16 20.17 1.09
CA PHE A 200 -5.34 21.32 0.69
C PHE A 200 -6.15 22.28 -0.19
N PRO A 201 -7.07 23.07 0.40
CA PRO A 201 -7.90 24.01 -0.35
C PRO A 201 -7.08 24.97 -1.21
N GLY A 202 -7.51 25.19 -2.45
CA GLY A 202 -6.85 26.07 -3.42
C GLY A 202 -5.60 25.49 -4.10
N MET A 203 -5.14 24.30 -3.71
CA MET A 203 -3.99 23.65 -4.34
C MET A 203 -4.41 22.74 -5.51
N LYS A 204 -3.65 22.80 -6.61
CA LYS A 204 -3.84 21.94 -7.77
C LYS A 204 -3.01 20.66 -7.62
N ALA A 205 -3.48 19.54 -8.17
CA ALA A 205 -2.77 18.26 -8.12
C ALA A 205 -1.32 18.36 -8.64
N ARG A 206 -1.08 19.15 -9.70
CA ARG A 206 0.26 19.36 -10.26
C ARG A 206 1.29 19.90 -9.24
N ASN A 207 0.83 20.62 -8.22
CA ASN A 207 1.70 21.22 -7.22
C ASN A 207 2.39 20.17 -6.33
N PHE A 208 1.88 18.94 -6.32
CA PHE A 208 2.37 17.83 -5.51
C PHE A 208 3.35 16.92 -6.26
N PHE A 209 3.64 17.19 -7.54
CA PHE A 209 4.54 16.38 -8.36
C PHE A 209 5.98 16.90 -8.34
N ASN A 210 6.48 17.33 -7.17
CA ASN A 210 7.90 17.60 -6.97
C ASN A 210 8.55 16.37 -6.31
N LEU A 211 9.57 15.79 -6.94
CA LEU A 211 10.26 14.63 -6.40
C LEU A 211 11.00 15.00 -5.11
N GLN A 212 10.63 14.34 -4.00
CA GLN A 212 11.24 14.58 -2.68
C GLN A 212 12.12 13.42 -2.21
N LEU A 213 11.79 12.19 -2.62
CA LEU A 213 12.51 11.00 -2.18
C LEU A 213 12.40 9.89 -3.22
N GLU A 214 13.54 9.28 -3.56
CA GLU A 214 13.57 8.05 -4.35
C GLU A 214 13.88 6.87 -3.44
N ILE A 215 13.12 5.78 -3.55
CA ILE A 215 13.41 4.53 -2.86
C ILE A 215 13.49 3.40 -3.89
N LYS A 216 14.63 2.73 -3.96
CA LYS A 216 14.82 1.50 -4.75
C LYS A 216 14.92 0.32 -3.81
N GLN A 217 14.20 -0.76 -4.11
CA GLN A 217 14.09 -1.93 -3.25
C GLN A 217 14.34 -3.19 -4.06
N LYS A 218 15.19 -4.08 -3.53
CA LYS A 218 15.27 -5.47 -3.98
C LYS A 218 14.49 -6.34 -2.99
N ARG A 219 13.28 -6.71 -3.39
CA ARG A 219 12.27 -7.31 -2.52
C ARG A 219 12.20 -8.83 -2.68
N ASN A 220 12.48 -9.57 -1.60
CA ASN A 220 12.23 -11.02 -1.54
C ASN A 220 10.87 -11.23 -0.89
N ILE A 221 10.00 -12.01 -1.53
CA ILE A 221 8.61 -12.14 -1.14
C ILE A 221 8.31 -13.57 -0.71
N TYR A 222 7.67 -13.69 0.46
CA TYR A 222 7.19 -14.94 1.02
C TYR A 222 5.69 -14.79 1.29
N GLU A 223 4.89 -15.69 0.74
CA GLU A 223 3.46 -15.73 0.99
C GLU A 223 3.19 -16.61 2.21
N VAL A 224 2.42 -16.07 3.16
CA VAL A 224 1.93 -16.84 4.30
C VAL A 224 0.54 -17.31 3.96
N GLN A 225 0.31 -18.61 4.11
CA GLN A 225 -0.96 -19.26 3.82
C GLN A 225 -1.52 -19.91 5.07
N GLN A 226 -2.83 -19.82 5.26
CA GLN A 226 -3.57 -20.49 6.32
C GLN A 226 -4.44 -21.60 5.71
N LYS A 227 -4.53 -22.73 6.42
CA LYS A 227 -5.41 -23.83 6.05
C LYS A 227 -6.86 -23.46 6.37
N GLN A 228 -7.71 -23.36 5.35
CA GLN A 228 -9.15 -23.16 5.45
C GLN A 228 -9.84 -24.37 4.80
N GLY A 229 -10.42 -25.25 5.64
CA GLY A 229 -10.94 -26.54 5.18
C GLY A 229 -9.84 -27.41 4.54
N SER A 230 -10.05 -27.78 3.27
CA SER A 230 -9.09 -28.55 2.48
C SER A 230 -8.08 -27.69 1.71
N GLN A 231 -8.24 -26.37 1.71
CA GLN A 231 -7.45 -25.45 0.89
C GLN A 231 -6.46 -24.62 1.73
N TRP A 232 -5.40 -24.16 1.06
CA TRP A 232 -4.46 -23.20 1.61
C TRP A 232 -4.73 -21.85 0.96
N VAL A 233 -5.09 -20.87 1.78
CA VAL A 233 -5.47 -19.53 1.34
C VAL A 233 -4.38 -18.55 1.77
N LYS A 234 -3.95 -17.65 0.90
CA LYS A 234 -3.04 -16.57 1.27
C LYS A 234 -3.70 -15.71 2.36
N VAL A 235 -2.95 -15.34 3.39
CA VAL A 235 -3.44 -14.47 4.47
C VAL A 235 -2.52 -13.31 4.76
N SER A 236 -1.24 -13.39 4.34
CA SER A 236 -0.31 -12.28 4.41
C SER A 236 0.90 -12.48 3.49
N GLU A 237 1.72 -11.44 3.41
CA GLU A 237 2.97 -11.41 2.68
C GLU A 237 4.09 -10.89 3.58
N VAL A 238 5.19 -11.63 3.67
CA VAL A 238 6.42 -11.17 4.32
C VAL A 238 7.42 -10.80 3.24
N THR A 239 8.00 -9.62 3.37
CA THR A 239 9.04 -9.14 2.49
C THR A 239 10.34 -8.88 3.24
N LEU A 240 11.45 -9.27 2.61
CA LEU A 240 12.82 -8.96 3.05
C LEU A 240 13.49 -8.11 1.99
N ASP A 241 13.62 -6.82 2.29
CA ASP A 241 14.03 -5.81 1.34
C ASP A 241 15.46 -5.34 1.61
N ASN A 242 16.24 -5.18 0.54
CA ASN A 242 17.39 -4.28 0.54
C ASN A 242 16.91 -2.95 -0.03
N VAL A 243 16.97 -1.88 0.77
CA VAL A 243 16.38 -0.58 0.47
C VAL A 243 17.47 0.47 0.32
N VAL A 244 17.45 1.18 -0.81
CA VAL A 244 18.27 2.36 -1.06
C VAL A 244 17.35 3.56 -1.15
N ALA A 245 17.40 4.43 -0.14
CA ALA A 245 16.67 5.69 -0.09
C ALA A 245 17.60 6.84 -0.50
N ARG A 246 17.17 7.71 -1.39
CA ARG A 246 17.96 8.83 -1.93
C ARG A 246 17.19 10.13 -1.87
N ASP A 247 17.84 11.15 -1.30
CA ASP A 247 17.41 12.54 -1.38
C ASP A 247 17.86 13.12 -2.75
N PRO A 248 16.93 13.45 -3.67
CA PRO A 248 17.27 13.97 -4.98
C PRO A 248 17.97 15.33 -4.93
N ALA A 249 17.65 16.17 -3.94
CA ALA A 249 18.20 17.51 -3.79
C ALA A 249 19.62 17.47 -3.22
N LYS A 250 19.87 16.61 -2.23
CA LYS A 250 21.17 16.51 -1.54
C LYS A 250 22.13 15.50 -2.15
N LYS A 251 21.68 14.71 -3.13
CA LYS A 251 22.42 13.56 -3.71
C LYS A 251 22.92 12.55 -2.66
N HIS A 252 22.37 12.60 -1.44
CA HIS A 252 22.69 11.68 -0.36
C HIS A 252 21.85 10.42 -0.50
N SER A 253 22.41 9.27 -0.12
CA SER A 253 21.71 8.00 -0.13
C SER A 253 22.01 7.19 1.11
N VAL A 254 20.99 6.53 1.65
CA VAL A 254 21.07 5.62 2.79
C VAL A 254 20.66 4.23 2.33
N ASN A 255 21.40 3.22 2.79
CA ASN A 255 21.11 1.82 2.51
C ASN A 255 20.79 1.08 3.81
N PHE A 256 19.68 0.37 3.86
CA PHE A 256 19.24 -0.40 5.02
C PHE A 256 18.43 -1.64 4.60
N GLY A 257 18.34 -2.61 5.49
CA GLY A 257 17.43 -3.73 5.32
C GLY A 257 16.06 -3.42 5.92
N ARG A 258 14.99 -3.94 5.33
CA ARG A 258 13.64 -3.86 5.90
C ARG A 258 12.97 -5.23 5.90
N VAL A 259 12.22 -5.50 6.96
CA VAL A 259 11.24 -6.58 7.03
C VAL A 259 9.86 -5.92 7.06
N GLU A 260 8.97 -6.37 6.19
CA GLU A 260 7.60 -5.87 6.14
C GLU A 260 6.66 -7.06 6.04
N LEU A 261 5.67 -7.10 6.93
CA LEU A 261 4.55 -8.03 6.89
C LEU A 261 3.31 -7.23 6.49
N GLU A 262 2.81 -7.49 5.28
CA GLU A 262 1.55 -6.93 4.78
C GLU A 262 0.47 -7.99 4.96
N GLY A 263 -0.57 -7.72 5.76
CA GLY A 263 -1.72 -8.61 5.84
C GLY A 263 -2.49 -8.63 4.52
N GLU A 264 -3.18 -9.73 4.20
CA GLU A 264 -4.24 -9.64 3.19
C GLU A 264 -5.28 -8.61 3.64
N HIS A 265 -5.69 -7.79 2.68
CA HIS A 265 -6.62 -6.69 2.87
C HIS A 265 -7.93 -7.19 3.49
N LEU A 266 -8.04 -7.07 4.81
CA LEU A 266 -9.20 -7.42 5.63
C LEU A 266 -9.91 -8.73 5.25
N SER A 267 -9.30 -9.85 5.65
CA SER A 267 -10.07 -11.04 6.07
C SER A 267 -9.88 -11.37 7.56
N LEU A 268 -9.07 -10.60 8.28
CA LEU A 268 -8.91 -10.74 9.73
C LEU A 268 -9.90 -9.80 10.44
N GLN A 269 -10.64 -10.37 11.38
CA GLN A 269 -11.53 -9.64 12.28
C GLN A 269 -10.74 -8.50 12.93
N LEU A 270 -11.14 -7.26 12.65
CA LEU A 270 -10.46 -6.08 13.19
C LEU A 270 -10.52 -6.11 14.72
N SER A 271 -9.39 -5.84 15.38
CA SER A 271 -9.42 -5.59 16.82
C SER A 271 -10.29 -4.37 17.11
N ALA A 272 -10.86 -4.25 18.32
CA ALA A 272 -11.73 -3.13 18.68
C ALA A 272 -11.07 -1.75 18.40
N ASN A 273 -9.75 -1.65 18.59
CA ASN A 273 -9.00 -0.43 18.29
C ASN A 273 -8.90 -0.17 16.77
N GLN A 274 -8.71 -1.22 15.97
CA GLN A 274 -8.66 -1.13 14.51
C GLN A 274 -10.05 -0.85 13.92
N GLN A 275 -11.12 -1.35 14.54
CA GLN A 275 -12.49 -1.03 14.18
C GLN A 275 -12.84 0.42 14.54
N ALA A 276 -12.44 0.88 15.73
CA ALA A 276 -12.59 2.29 16.14
C ALA A 276 -11.80 3.24 15.22
N ALA A 277 -10.63 2.80 14.74
CA ALA A 277 -9.84 3.50 13.72
C ALA A 277 -10.59 3.74 12.42
N LEU A 278 -11.16 2.65 11.90
CA LEU A 278 -11.93 2.67 10.67
C LEU A 278 -13.16 3.56 10.82
N ASN A 279 -13.82 3.49 11.97
CA ASN A 279 -14.99 4.30 12.29
C ASN A 279 -14.64 5.79 12.46
N GLY A 280 -13.44 6.12 12.94
CA GLY A 280 -12.94 7.50 13.08
C GLY A 280 -12.35 8.10 11.80
N SER A 281 -12.10 7.29 10.77
CA SER A 281 -11.61 7.76 9.48
C SER A 281 -12.72 8.50 8.71
N THR A 282 -12.47 9.75 8.33
CA THR A 282 -13.35 10.49 7.41
C THR A 282 -13.23 10.02 5.95
N TRP A 283 -12.27 9.14 5.66
CA TRP A 283 -12.04 8.58 4.33
C TRP A 283 -12.96 7.36 4.08
N ARG A 284 -13.67 7.36 2.94
CA ARG A 284 -14.84 6.51 2.65
C ARG A 284 -14.65 5.52 1.48
N GLY A 285 -13.43 5.03 1.20
CA GLY A 285 -13.19 4.14 0.05
C GLY A 285 -13.07 4.90 -1.28
N PRO A 286 -12.85 4.21 -2.42
CA PRO A 286 -13.27 4.70 -3.74
C PRO A 286 -14.81 4.64 -3.77
N HIS A 287 -15.37 5.65 -3.14
CA HIS A 287 -16.69 6.26 -3.24
C HIS A 287 -17.85 5.39 -3.79
N LYS A 288 -18.64 4.80 -2.87
CA LYS A 288 -20.10 4.64 -3.06
C LYS A 288 -20.83 5.88 -2.52
N SER A 289 -21.76 6.38 -3.34
CA SER A 289 -22.93 7.28 -3.13
C SER A 289 -22.87 8.55 -2.26
N SER A 290 -21.93 8.76 -1.33
CA SER A 290 -21.92 9.95 -0.44
C SER A 290 -21.42 11.26 -1.10
N ASP A 291 -21.07 11.21 -2.38
CA ASP A 291 -20.52 12.33 -3.16
C ASP A 291 -21.57 13.34 -3.66
N THR A 292 -22.85 13.13 -3.40
CA THR A 292 -23.94 13.92 -4.00
C THR A 292 -24.13 15.30 -3.36
N THR A 293 -23.51 15.57 -2.21
CA THR A 293 -23.77 16.79 -1.43
C THR A 293 -22.61 17.79 -1.38
N ASN A 294 -21.40 17.41 -1.80
CA ASN A 294 -20.25 18.33 -1.79
C ASN A 294 -20.03 18.95 -3.18
N LYS A 295 -20.28 20.27 -3.27
CA LYS A 295 -20.19 21.07 -4.49
C LYS A 295 -18.83 20.98 -5.21
N ALA A 296 -17.75 20.69 -4.48
CA ALA A 296 -16.44 20.47 -5.10
C ALA A 296 -16.42 19.28 -6.08
N PHE A 297 -17.40 18.36 -6.00
CA PHE A 297 -17.44 17.13 -6.78
C PHE A 297 -18.64 16.97 -7.73
N THR A 298 -19.61 17.89 -7.73
CA THR A 298 -20.90 17.71 -8.43
C THR A 298 -21.03 18.48 -9.75
N GLU A 299 -20.10 19.37 -10.10
CA GLU A 299 -20.27 20.33 -11.22
C GLU A 299 -19.32 20.07 -12.41
N SER A 300 -19.28 18.87 -12.98
CA SER A 300 -18.76 18.70 -14.35
C SER A 300 -19.61 17.76 -15.19
N ASP A 301 -19.68 18.03 -16.49
CA ASP A 301 -20.43 17.19 -17.44
C ASP A 301 -19.84 15.77 -17.51
N ASP A 302 -18.53 15.63 -17.33
CA ASP A 302 -17.84 14.35 -17.18
C ASP A 302 -18.40 13.52 -15.98
N VAL A 303 -18.77 14.18 -14.87
CA VAL A 303 -19.34 13.51 -13.68
C VAL A 303 -20.82 13.19 -13.87
N LYS A 304 -21.56 14.00 -14.63
CA LYS A 304 -22.99 13.74 -14.92
C LYS A 304 -23.16 12.45 -15.73
N HIS A 305 -22.27 12.16 -16.67
CA HIS A 305 -22.37 10.97 -17.55
C HIS A 305 -21.83 9.67 -16.92
N ILE A 306 -21.07 9.75 -15.83
CA ILE A 306 -20.67 8.58 -15.02
C ILE A 306 -21.81 8.11 -14.08
N ARG A 307 -22.88 8.92 -13.92
CA ARG A 307 -24.01 8.63 -13.02
C ARG A 307 -25.19 7.91 -13.69
N SER A 308 -25.21 7.82 -15.03
CA SER A 308 -26.24 7.15 -15.85
C SER A 308 -25.72 5.84 -16.41
#